data_AF-A0A1Q4HBH0-F1
#
_entry.id   AF-A0A1Q4HBH0-F1
#
_cell.length_a   1.000
_cell.length_b   1.000
_cell.length_c   1.000
_cell.angle_alpha   90.00
_cell.angle_beta   90.00
_cell.angle_gamma   90.00
#
_symmetry.space_group_name_H-M   'P 1'
#
loop_
_entity.id
_entity.type
_entity.pdbx_description
1 polymer ?
#
loop_
_entity_poly.entity_id
_entity_poly.type
_entity_poly.pdbx_seq_one_letter_code
_entity_poly.pdbx_strand_id
1 'polypeptide(L)'
;MSPVVWLRASRGLAVLTVAVVAVLFVTAGQLVQSHQLENVHGVAAIALHVVSGALAITLLGLARLRGSGWWVAGLASVLFAFSFVQAYLGKGYTLAIHIPGALLVTVGSIWLACWIFAQRETQPS
;
A
#
# COMPACT_ATOMS: atom_id res chain seq x y z
N MET A 1 1.49 -17.59 -15.59
CA MET A 1 2.11 -16.25 -15.70
C MET A 1 3.57 -16.33 -15.27
N SER A 2 4.50 -15.70 -16.00
CA SER A 2 5.92 -15.74 -15.69
C SER A 2 6.28 -14.83 -14.50
N PRO A 3 7.38 -15.08 -13.77
CA PRO A 3 7.84 -14.21 -12.67
C PRO A 3 8.03 -12.75 -13.08
N VAL A 4 8.37 -12.48 -14.34
CA VAL A 4 8.52 -11.12 -14.89
C VAL A 4 7.19 -10.37 -14.89
N VAL A 5 6.09 -11.02 -15.31
CA VAL A 5 4.75 -10.41 -15.32
C VAL A 5 4.32 -10.03 -13.90
N TRP A 6 4.53 -10.93 -12.93
CA TRP A 6 4.22 -10.67 -11.52
C TRP A 6 5.04 -9.52 -10.93
N LEU A 7 6.33 -9.43 -11.26
CA LEU A 7 7.18 -8.33 -10.81
C LEU A 7 6.75 -6.99 -11.41
N ARG A 8 6.43 -6.94 -12.71
CA ARG A 8 5.93 -5.72 -13.37
C ARG A 8 4.59 -5.27 -12.81
N ALA A 9 3.66 -6.20 -12.58
CA ALA A 9 2.40 -5.92 -11.92
C ALA A 9 2.62 -5.35 -10.50
N SER A 10 3.52 -5.97 -9.73
CA SER A 10 3.87 -5.49 -8.38
C SER A 10 4.46 -4.07 -8.41
N ARG A 11 5.31 -3.74 -9.39
CA ARG A 11 5.86 -2.38 -9.57
C ARG A 11 4.75 -1.35 -9.85
N GLY A 12 3.85 -1.65 -10.77
CA GLY A 12 2.72 -0.77 -11.09
C GLY A 12 1.82 -0.53 -9.88
N LEU A 13 1.48 -1.61 -9.16
CA LEU A 13 0.66 -1.53 -7.94
C LEU A 13 1.37 -0.80 -6.80
N ALA A 14 2.70 -0.94 -6.66
CA ALA A 14 3.46 -0.21 -5.66
C ALA A 14 3.46 1.30 -5.94
N VAL A 15 3.68 1.71 -7.18
CA VAL A 15 3.57 3.13 -7.59
C VAL A 15 2.17 3.65 -7.31
N LEU A 16 1.14 2.88 -7.69
CA LEU A 16 -0.25 3.29 -7.46
C LEU A 16 -0.58 3.38 -5.96
N THR A 17 -0.08 2.47 -5.14
CA THR A 17 -0.23 2.52 -3.67
C THR A 17 0.37 3.80 -3.11
N VAL A 18 1.60 4.14 -3.50
CA VAL A 18 2.26 5.39 -3.06
C VAL A 18 1.50 6.62 -3.54
N ALA A 19 1.00 6.63 -4.78
CA ALA A 19 0.20 7.72 -5.32
C ALA A 19 -1.11 7.92 -4.53
N VAL A 20 -1.82 6.83 -4.19
CA VAL A 20 -3.03 6.89 -3.35
C VAL A 20 -2.71 7.39 -1.95
N VAL A 21 -1.61 6.96 -1.35
CA VAL A 21 -1.15 7.50 -0.05
C VAL A 21 -0.91 9.00 -0.14
N ALA A 22 -0.27 9.51 -1.20
CA ALA A 22 -0.09 10.94 -1.38
C ALA A 22 -1.43 11.70 -1.45
N VAL A 23 -2.42 11.18 -2.17
CA VAL A 23 -3.78 11.75 -2.22
C VAL A 23 -4.44 11.75 -0.83
N LEU A 24 -4.27 10.67 -0.05
CA LEU A 24 -4.77 10.61 1.32
C LEU A 24 -4.17 11.69 2.20
N PHE A 25 -2.87 11.99 2.07
CA PHE A 25 -2.24 13.06 2.85
C PHE A 25 -2.71 14.46 2.43
N VAL A 26 -2.85 14.71 1.12
CA VAL A 26 -3.38 16.00 0.62
C VAL A 26 -4.81 16.22 1.12
N THR A 27 -5.67 15.20 1.00
CA THR A 27 -7.06 15.28 1.45
C THR A 27 -7.18 15.32 2.97
N ALA A 28 -6.32 14.62 3.71
CA ALA A 28 -6.27 14.71 5.17
C ALA A 28 -5.87 16.11 5.64
N GLY A 29 -4.91 16.75 4.96
CA GLY A 29 -4.53 18.14 5.25
C GLY A 29 -5.72 19.09 5.12
N GLN A 30 -6.50 18.96 4.05
CA GLN A 30 -7.73 19.74 3.86
C GLN A 30 -8.79 19.39 4.91
N LEU A 31 -8.96 18.11 5.25
CA LEU A 31 -9.93 17.69 6.26
C LEU A 31 -9.61 18.25 7.64
N VAL A 32 -8.33 18.30 8.02
CA VAL A 32 -7.87 18.87 9.30
C VAL A 32 -7.95 20.40 9.31
N GLN A 33 -7.61 21.06 8.21
CA GLN A 33 -7.53 22.52 8.15
C GLN A 33 -8.88 23.21 7.91
N SER A 34 -9.73 22.61 7.08
CA SER A 34 -10.96 23.25 6.58
C SER A 34 -12.21 22.38 6.72
N HIS A 35 -12.11 21.17 7.29
CA HIS A 35 -13.20 20.19 7.38
C HIS A 35 -13.83 19.84 6.02
N GLN A 36 -13.05 19.93 4.94
CA GLN A 36 -13.47 19.61 3.58
C GLN A 36 -12.91 18.26 3.10
N LEU A 37 -13.43 17.77 1.98
CA LEU A 37 -12.93 16.58 1.27
C LEU A 37 -13.04 15.24 2.01
N GLU A 38 -13.88 15.12 3.04
CA GLU A 38 -14.10 13.86 3.76
C GLU A 38 -14.49 12.71 2.80
N ASN A 39 -15.41 12.97 1.87
CA ASN A 39 -15.84 11.98 0.88
C ASN A 39 -14.68 11.56 -0.05
N VAL A 40 -13.84 12.50 -0.47
CA VAL A 40 -12.71 12.22 -1.36
C VAL A 40 -11.64 11.41 -0.61
N HIS A 41 -11.38 11.77 0.66
CA HIS A 41 -10.50 11.02 1.54
C HIS A 41 -11.00 9.59 1.75
N GLY A 42 -12.31 9.42 1.99
CA GLY A 42 -12.95 8.11 2.12
C GLY A 42 -12.82 7.25 0.85
N VAL A 43 -13.04 7.83 -0.33
CA VAL A 43 -12.84 7.13 -1.62
C VAL A 43 -11.38 6.75 -1.83
N ALA A 44 -10.44 7.64 -1.51
CA ALA A 44 -9.01 7.34 -1.58
C ALA A 44 -8.62 6.22 -0.61
N ALA A 45 -9.25 6.12 0.56
CA ALA A 45 -9.02 5.02 1.51
C ALA A 45 -9.52 3.68 0.95
N ILE A 46 -10.68 3.65 0.30
CA ILE A 46 -11.17 2.46 -0.42
C ILE A 46 -10.18 2.07 -1.53
N ALA A 47 -9.72 3.05 -2.32
CA ALA A 47 -8.72 2.80 -3.35
C ALA A 47 -7.44 2.20 -2.75
N LEU A 48 -7.00 2.68 -1.57
CA LEU A 48 -5.84 2.15 -0.87
C LEU A 48 -6.02 0.66 -0.53
N HIS A 49 -7.18 0.25 -0.01
CA HIS A 49 -7.47 -1.16 0.27
C HIS A 49 -7.34 -2.01 -1.00
N VAL A 50 -7.94 -1.56 -2.09
CA VAL A 50 -7.92 -2.31 -3.37
C VAL A 50 -6.51 -2.47 -3.90
N VAL A 51 -5.74 -1.37 -3.99
CA VAL A 51 -4.41 -1.40 -4.62
C VAL A 51 -3.37 -2.10 -3.74
N SER A 52 -3.43 -1.92 -2.42
CA SER A 52 -2.54 -2.61 -1.48
C SER A 52 -2.88 -4.11 -1.36
N GLY A 53 -4.16 -4.46 -1.43
CA GLY A 53 -4.60 -5.86 -1.48
C GLY A 53 -4.14 -6.56 -2.75
N ALA A 54 -4.31 -5.90 -3.91
CA ALA A 54 -3.78 -6.40 -5.17
C ALA A 54 -2.24 -6.54 -5.12
N LEU A 55 -1.53 -5.57 -4.54
CA LEU A 55 -0.07 -5.65 -4.36
C LEU A 55 0.35 -6.84 -3.50
N ALA A 56 -0.36 -7.09 -2.40
CA ALA A 56 -0.11 -8.24 -1.53
C ALA A 56 -0.32 -9.57 -2.30
N ILE A 57 -1.40 -9.68 -3.08
CA ILE A 57 -1.67 -10.85 -3.93
C ILE A 57 -0.54 -11.04 -4.95
N THR A 58 -0.08 -9.97 -5.61
CA THR A 58 0.98 -10.09 -6.61
C THR A 58 2.32 -10.49 -6.02
N LEU A 59 2.65 -10.01 -4.83
CA LEU A 59 3.87 -10.40 -4.11
C LEU A 59 3.80 -11.83 -3.57
N LEU A 60 2.64 -12.28 -3.10
CA LEU A 60 2.42 -13.69 -2.73
C LEU A 60 2.60 -14.61 -3.93
N GLY A 61 2.02 -14.25 -5.08
CA GLY A 61 2.19 -14.98 -6.33
C GLY A 61 3.65 -15.02 -6.78
N LEU A 62 4.35 -13.88 -6.73
CA LEU A 62 5.78 -13.79 -7.06
C LEU A 62 6.63 -14.65 -6.11
N ALA A 63 6.36 -14.60 -4.81
CA ALA A 63 7.10 -15.38 -3.82
C ALA A 63 6.90 -16.88 -4.02
N ARG A 64 5.66 -17.29 -4.32
CA ARG A 64 5.31 -18.69 -4.61
C ARG A 64 6.01 -19.23 -5.86
N LEU A 65 6.20 -18.40 -6.89
CA LEU A 65 6.89 -18.77 -8.13
C LEU A 65 8.42 -18.78 -7.98
N ARG A 66 8.99 -17.85 -7.21
CA ARG A 66 10.44 -17.79 -6.97
C ARG A 66 10.92 -18.73 -5.86
N GLY A 67 10.01 -19.26 -5.05
CA GLY A 67 10.35 -20.01 -3.83
C GLY A 67 11.05 -19.16 -2.76
N SER A 68 11.00 -17.84 -2.88
CA SER A 68 11.75 -16.87 -2.06
C SER A 68 11.00 -15.53 -2.02
N GLY A 69 11.28 -14.67 -1.03
CA GLY A 69 10.63 -13.36 -0.88
C GLY A 69 9.33 -13.38 -0.07
N TRP A 70 9.06 -14.48 0.65
CA TRP A 70 7.88 -14.63 1.51
C TRP A 70 7.75 -13.56 2.58
N TRP A 71 8.87 -13.07 3.13
CA TRP A 71 8.83 -12.02 4.14
C TRP A 71 8.25 -10.71 3.56
N VAL A 72 8.55 -10.39 2.30
CA VAL A 72 8.06 -9.17 1.62
C VAL A 72 6.57 -9.30 1.36
N ALA A 73 6.15 -10.47 0.89
CA ALA A 73 4.74 -10.77 0.68
C ALA A 73 3.97 -10.67 2.01
N GLY A 74 4.54 -11.21 3.09
CA GLY A 74 4.00 -11.07 4.45
C GLY A 74 3.88 -9.61 4.88
N LEU A 75 4.91 -8.78 4.67
CA LEU A 75 4.85 -7.35 4.99
C LEU A 75 3.77 -6.61 4.19
N ALA A 76 3.63 -6.90 2.89
CA ALA A 76 2.59 -6.32 2.07
C ALA A 76 1.18 -6.75 2.53
N SER A 77 1.00 -8.02 2.93
CA SER A 77 -0.26 -8.49 3.53
C SER A 77 -0.56 -7.82 4.86
N VAL A 78 0.45 -7.62 5.71
CA VAL A 78 0.30 -6.88 6.97
C VAL A 78 -0.09 -5.43 6.70
N LEU A 79 0.54 -4.77 5.74
CA LEU A 79 0.19 -3.39 5.36
C LEU A 79 -1.24 -3.29 4.84
N PHE A 80 -1.65 -4.22 3.99
CA PHE A 80 -3.04 -4.33 3.51
C PHE A 80 -4.02 -4.50 4.69
N ALA A 81 -3.79 -5.46 5.58
CA ALA A 81 -4.64 -5.67 6.76
C ALA A 81 -4.67 -4.43 7.67
N PHE A 82 -3.51 -3.81 7.88
CA PHE A 82 -3.36 -2.61 8.71
C PHE A 82 -4.09 -1.41 8.12
N SER A 83 -4.26 -1.33 6.79
CA SER A 83 -5.08 -0.28 6.17
C SER A 83 -6.54 -0.32 6.66
N PHE A 84 -7.14 -1.50 6.89
CA PHE A 84 -8.49 -1.61 7.45
C PHE A 84 -8.54 -1.19 8.91
N VAL A 85 -7.50 -1.52 9.69
CA VAL A 85 -7.37 -1.04 11.07
C VAL A 85 -7.35 0.49 11.08
N GLN A 86 -6.63 1.11 10.15
CA GLN A 86 -6.61 2.57 10.00
C GLN A 86 -7.98 3.14 9.63
N ALA A 87 -8.73 2.48 8.75
CA ALA A 87 -10.09 2.90 8.40
C ALA A 87 -11.05 2.86 9.60
N TYR A 88 -10.93 1.86 10.47
CA TYR A 88 -11.69 1.77 11.71
C TYR A 88 -11.34 2.89 12.71
N LEU A 89 -10.05 3.23 12.82
CA LEU A 89 -9.54 4.23 13.77
C LEU A 89 -9.62 5.69 13.25
N GLY A 90 -9.97 5.91 12.00
CA GLY A 90 -9.88 7.22 11.32
C GLY A 90 -10.90 8.28 11.74
N LYS A 91 -11.60 8.13 12.87
CA LYS A 91 -12.69 9.04 13.28
C LYS A 91 -12.63 9.39 14.77
N GLY A 92 -13.05 10.61 15.12
CA GLY A 92 -13.25 11.04 16.51
C GLY A 92 -12.00 10.90 17.39
N TYR A 93 -12.18 10.33 18.59
CA TYR A 93 -11.14 10.22 19.61
C TYR A 93 -9.94 9.34 19.22
N THR A 94 -10.07 8.45 18.23
CA THR A 94 -8.98 7.57 17.80
C THR A 94 -8.04 8.20 16.77
N LEU A 95 -8.29 9.46 16.38
CA LEU A 95 -7.47 10.18 15.40
C LEU A 95 -6.00 10.30 15.81
N ALA A 96 -5.73 10.42 17.11
CA ALA A 96 -4.36 10.45 17.66
C ALA A 96 -3.56 9.16 17.38
N ILE A 97 -4.24 8.03 17.16
CA ILE A 97 -3.63 6.74 16.78
C ILE A 97 -3.60 6.60 15.25
N HIS A 98 -4.62 7.13 14.57
CA HIS A 98 -4.71 7.10 13.11
C HIS A 98 -3.55 7.84 12.44
N ILE A 99 -3.19 9.04 12.93
CA ILE A 99 -2.13 9.85 12.28
C ILE A 99 -0.76 9.14 12.29
N PRO A 100 -0.22 8.66 13.43
CA PRO A 100 1.01 7.87 13.43
C PRO A 100 0.89 6.57 12.62
N GLY A 101 -0.26 5.91 12.67
CA GLY A 101 -0.51 4.71 11.89
C GLY A 101 -0.46 4.95 10.38
N ALA A 102 -1.02 6.06 9.90
CA ALA A 102 -0.95 6.47 8.50
C ALA A 102 0.50 6.76 8.05
N LEU A 103 1.34 7.32 8.94
CA LEU A 103 2.77 7.50 8.67
C LEU A 103 3.49 6.15 8.54
N LEU A 104 3.16 5.16 9.38
CA LEU A 104 3.70 3.80 9.25
C LEU A 104 3.28 3.13 7.92
N VAL A 105 2.02 3.27 7.51
CA VAL A 105 1.54 2.81 6.19
C VAL A 105 2.32 3.48 5.07
N THR A 106 2.61 4.77 5.20
CA THR A 106 3.36 5.54 4.20
C THR A 106 4.80 5.04 4.07
N VAL A 107 5.52 4.94 5.18
CA VAL A 107 6.89 4.44 5.21
C VAL A 107 6.94 3.01 4.67
N GLY A 108 6.03 2.14 5.11
CA GLY A 108 5.94 0.76 4.63
C GLY A 108 5.69 0.68 3.13
N SER A 109 4.80 1.52 2.59
CA SER A 109 4.44 1.55 1.17
C SER A 109 5.60 2.04 0.30
N ILE A 110 6.29 3.12 0.72
CA ILE A 110 7.47 3.64 0.03
C ILE A 110 8.60 2.61 0.08
N TRP A 111 8.84 2.02 1.24
CA TRP A 111 9.90 1.04 1.39
C TRP A 111 9.64 -0.22 0.55
N LEU A 112 8.40 -0.72 0.51
CA LEU A 112 8.01 -1.82 -0.38
C LEU A 112 8.24 -1.44 -1.84
N ALA A 113 7.87 -0.24 -2.26
CA ALA A 113 8.13 0.23 -3.62
C ALA A 113 9.65 0.20 -3.91
N CYS A 114 10.48 0.82 -3.07
CA CYS A 114 11.93 0.79 -3.23
C CYS A 114 12.47 -0.64 -3.33
N TRP A 115 12.03 -1.55 -2.45
CA TRP A 115 12.46 -2.94 -2.46
C TRP A 115 12.09 -3.65 -3.77
N ILE A 116 10.86 -3.47 -4.26
CA ILE A 116 10.36 -4.08 -5.50
C ILE A 116 11.15 -3.57 -6.71
N PHE A 117 11.47 -2.27 -6.75
CA PHE A 117 12.28 -1.69 -7.84
C PHE A 117 13.74 -2.11 -7.78
N ALA A 118 14.27 -2.44 -6.60
CA ALA A 118 15.60 -3.03 -6.45
C ALA A 118 15.69 -4.50 -6.94
N GLN A 119 14.56 -5.18 -7.15
CA GLN A 119 14.55 -6.55 -7.66
C GLN A 119 14.91 -6.61 -9.15
N ARG A 120 15.75 -7.59 -9.52
CA ARG A 120 16.11 -7.85 -10.91
C ARG A 120 15.02 -8.62 -11.65
N GLU A 121 14.84 -8.28 -12.92
CA GLU A 121 14.15 -9.14 -13.89
C GLU A 121 15.14 -10.24 -14.30
N THR A 122 14.97 -11.45 -13.78
CA THR A 122 15.72 -12.62 -14.25
C THR A 122 15.15 -13.02 -15.62
N GLN A 123 15.93 -12.84 -16.69
CA GLN A 123 15.55 -13.38 -18.01
C GLN A 123 15.66 -14.91 -17.99
N PRO A 124 14.72 -15.64 -18.61
CA PRO A 124 14.91 -17.06 -18.86
C PRO A 124 16.08 -17.25 -19.83
N SER A 125 17.03 -18.11 -19.45
CA SER A 125 18.14 -18.61 -20.29
C SER A 125 17.63 -19.46 -21.44
#